data_AF-A0A7C4ZIG2-F1
#
_entry.id   AF-A0A7C4ZIG2-F1
#
_cell.length_a   1.000
_cell.length_b   1.000
_cell.length_c   1.000
_cell.angle_alpha   90.00
_cell.angle_beta   90.00
_cell.angle_gamma   90.00
#
_symmetry.space_group_name_H-M   'P 1'
#
loop_
_entity.id
_entity.type
_entity.pdbx_description
1 polymer ?
#
loop_
_entity_poly.entity_id
_entity_poly.type
_entity_poly.pdbx_seq_one_letter_code
_entity_poly.pdbx_strand_id
1 'polypeptide(L)'
;PITPEALEAYKKLNVSEVFISIDEAMESMVKQAREEGFKVYACIWAFKALSEAYGVENIYGERKLWMGAGCPNNPILREHCLNRIKKALLSLGVDGVVLDGIRFPSPGSGLSTFLTCFCKHCQEKAEELNCNLAEIKHFLMKLKDSTLFIKASLTYPESLNPLSEWLRFRCYSITEMVKKVKLHLKDVNSEAKLGAAVFTPTLAPLVGQDYTSLASYLDFIQPMIYHKGDGIACINFELAKLVEEYSKSKLEEKRFLMEIYRETGFNGSLNNLIEKGLPIKIVSLEAVKGRKLVGGLKFTPIIFILNEDKVGIEKLKAEALKAELDGLVYFMYFKGLN
;
A
#
# COMPACT_ATOMS: atom_id res chain seq x y z
N PRO A 1 20.48 1.90 0.24
CA PRO A 1 21.35 1.55 -0.90
C PRO A 1 22.22 0.35 -0.51
N ILE A 2 22.65 -0.46 -1.48
CA ILE A 2 23.61 -1.54 -1.23
C ILE A 2 25.00 -1.05 -1.66
N THR A 3 25.70 -0.37 -0.76
CA THR A 3 27.10 0.04 -0.91
C THR A 3 27.89 -0.46 0.31
N PRO A 4 29.22 -0.63 0.23
CA PRO A 4 30.03 -1.06 1.38
C PRO A 4 29.79 -0.21 2.64
N GLU A 5 29.71 1.12 2.50
CA GLU A 5 29.52 2.04 3.61
C GLU A 5 28.11 1.88 4.23
N ALA A 6 27.10 1.69 3.38
CA ALA A 6 25.72 1.49 3.84
C ALA A 6 25.57 0.14 4.56
N LEU A 7 26.15 -0.93 4.03
CA LEU A 7 26.12 -2.27 4.65
C LEU A 7 26.80 -2.27 6.02
N GLU A 8 27.95 -1.60 6.15
CA GLU A 8 28.62 -1.44 7.45
C GLU A 8 27.77 -0.65 8.45
N ALA A 9 27.10 0.42 8.00
CA ALA A 9 26.14 1.14 8.85
C ALA A 9 24.94 0.27 9.24
N TYR A 10 24.42 -0.55 8.33
CA TYR A 10 23.32 -1.47 8.58
C TYR A 10 23.68 -2.53 9.63
N LYS A 11 24.90 -3.07 9.63
CA LYS A 11 25.39 -3.97 10.69
C LYS A 11 25.39 -3.30 12.06
N LYS A 12 25.90 -2.07 12.15
CA LYS A 12 25.91 -1.29 13.41
C LYS A 12 24.51 -1.02 13.94
N LEU A 13 23.52 -0.97 13.05
CA LEU A 13 22.10 -0.77 13.37
C LEU A 13 21.35 -2.10 13.57
N ASN A 14 22.03 -3.25 13.54
CA ASN A 14 21.43 -4.59 13.62
C ASN A 14 20.34 -4.85 12.57
N VAL A 15 20.48 -4.26 11.38
CA VAL A 15 19.63 -4.58 10.23
C VAL A 15 20.02 -5.96 9.70
N SER A 16 19.03 -6.79 9.39
CA SER A 16 19.23 -8.16 8.90
C SER A 16 18.68 -8.39 7.49
N GLU A 17 17.83 -7.49 7.00
CA GLU A 17 17.14 -7.62 5.72
C GLU A 17 17.23 -6.29 4.94
N VAL A 18 17.56 -6.37 3.65
CA VAL A 18 17.61 -5.21 2.75
C VAL A 18 16.70 -5.42 1.54
N PHE A 19 16.10 -4.34 1.08
CA PHE A 19 15.11 -4.32 0.00
C PHE A 19 15.64 -3.47 -1.15
N ILE A 20 15.71 -4.04 -2.36
CA ILE A 20 16.28 -3.37 -3.53
C ILE A 20 15.32 -3.36 -4.71
N SER A 21 15.19 -2.22 -5.39
CA SER A 21 14.43 -2.12 -6.64
C SER A 21 15.02 -3.04 -7.70
N ILE A 22 14.21 -3.90 -8.33
CA ILE A 22 14.67 -4.75 -9.43
C ILE A 22 15.22 -3.95 -10.61
N ASP A 23 14.78 -2.70 -10.79
CA ASP A 23 15.21 -1.84 -11.89
C ASP A 23 16.62 -1.25 -11.67
N GLU A 24 17.10 -1.27 -10.43
CA GLU A 24 18.42 -0.74 -10.02
C GLU A 24 19.38 -1.85 -9.55
N ALA A 25 18.86 -3.06 -9.35
CA ALA A 25 19.63 -4.17 -8.79
C ALA A 25 20.61 -4.78 -9.80
N MET A 26 21.85 -4.97 -9.36
CA MET A 26 22.85 -5.80 -10.03
C MET A 26 23.11 -7.06 -9.20
N GLU A 27 23.36 -8.19 -9.87
CA GLU A 27 23.69 -9.46 -9.22
C GLU A 27 24.88 -9.32 -8.25
N SER A 28 25.90 -8.53 -8.63
CA SER A 28 27.06 -8.25 -7.78
C SER A 28 26.70 -7.56 -6.46
N MET A 29 25.74 -6.63 -6.47
CA MET A 29 25.27 -5.95 -5.26
C MET A 29 24.56 -6.93 -4.33
N VAL A 30 23.69 -7.78 -4.89
CA VAL A 30 22.98 -8.80 -4.11
C VAL A 30 23.96 -9.80 -3.50
N LYS A 31 24.93 -10.28 -4.29
CA LYS A 31 25.97 -11.18 -3.82
C LYS A 31 26.77 -10.57 -2.66
N GLN A 32 27.23 -9.33 -2.81
CA GLN A 32 27.97 -8.63 -1.74
C GLN A 32 27.16 -8.55 -0.44
N ALA A 33 25.90 -8.09 -0.50
CA ALA A 33 25.06 -8.00 0.69
C ALA A 33 24.85 -9.38 1.35
N ARG A 34 24.67 -10.44 0.56
CA ARG A 34 24.53 -11.80 1.08
C ARG A 34 25.82 -12.32 1.74
N GLU A 35 26.99 -12.07 1.15
CA GLU A 35 28.29 -12.43 1.73
C GLU A 35 28.53 -11.72 3.06
N GLU A 36 27.97 -10.52 3.21
CA GLU A 36 27.96 -9.76 4.46
C GLU A 36 26.89 -10.21 5.47
N GLY A 37 26.09 -11.23 5.15
CA GLY A 37 25.12 -11.87 6.04
C GLY A 37 23.70 -11.31 5.97
N PHE A 38 23.40 -10.41 5.03
CA PHE A 38 22.06 -9.85 4.87
C PHE A 38 21.16 -10.77 4.02
N LYS A 39 19.87 -10.83 4.38
CA LYS A 39 18.85 -11.29 3.42
C LYS A 39 18.50 -10.17 2.47
N VAL A 40 18.37 -10.49 1.19
CA VAL A 40 18.09 -9.50 0.14
C VAL A 40 16.78 -9.84 -0.55
N TYR A 41 15.88 -8.86 -0.61
CA TYR A 41 14.58 -8.99 -1.27
C TYR A 41 14.47 -8.02 -2.44
N ALA A 42 13.98 -8.50 -3.58
CA ALA A 42 13.69 -7.64 -4.72
C ALA A 42 12.32 -6.96 -4.54
N CYS A 43 12.30 -5.62 -4.53
CA CYS A 43 11.07 -4.83 -4.61
C CYS A 43 10.56 -4.82 -6.05
N ILE A 44 9.37 -5.36 -6.24
CA ILE A 44 8.70 -5.45 -7.54
C ILE A 44 7.50 -4.51 -7.53
N TRP A 45 7.55 -3.49 -8.37
CA TRP A 45 6.39 -2.65 -8.62
C TRP A 45 5.37 -3.39 -9.49
N ALA A 46 4.31 -3.87 -8.84
CA ALA A 46 3.44 -4.93 -9.36
C ALA A 46 2.76 -4.57 -10.69
N PHE A 47 2.16 -3.37 -10.78
CA PHE A 47 1.36 -2.97 -11.93
C PHE A 47 2.02 -1.86 -12.76
N LYS A 48 3.36 -1.84 -12.82
CA LYS A 48 4.13 -0.90 -13.65
C LYS A 48 3.59 -0.93 -15.09
N ALA A 49 3.11 0.22 -15.57
CA ALA A 49 2.48 0.31 -16.87
C ALA A 49 3.52 0.24 -18.00
N LEU A 50 3.14 -0.40 -19.11
CA LEU A 50 3.94 -0.46 -20.33
C LEU A 50 3.62 0.69 -21.31
N SER A 51 2.46 1.30 -21.14
CA SER A 51 1.97 2.48 -21.87
C SER A 51 0.71 3.02 -21.19
N GLU A 52 0.26 4.21 -21.57
CA GLU A 52 -0.98 4.81 -21.05
C GLU A 52 -2.24 3.99 -21.37
N ALA A 53 -2.21 3.19 -22.44
CA ALA A 53 -3.35 2.35 -22.83
C ALA A 53 -3.71 1.28 -21.78
N TYR A 54 -2.79 0.96 -20.87
CA TYR A 54 -3.00 0.01 -19.77
C TYR A 54 -3.55 0.65 -18.49
N GLY A 55 -3.89 1.94 -18.55
CA GLY A 55 -4.39 2.70 -17.41
C GLY A 55 -5.68 2.18 -16.80
N VAL A 56 -5.98 2.72 -15.63
CA VAL A 56 -7.29 2.54 -14.99
C VAL A 56 -8.31 3.43 -15.69
N GLU A 57 -9.55 2.94 -15.81
CA GLU A 57 -10.67 3.70 -16.36
C GLU A 57 -11.60 4.14 -15.23
N ASN A 58 -11.92 5.43 -15.20
CA ASN A 58 -12.74 6.04 -14.16
C ASN A 58 -14.25 5.94 -14.42
N ILE A 59 -15.05 6.42 -13.46
CA ILE A 59 -16.52 6.50 -13.58
C ILE A 59 -17.03 7.35 -14.77
N TYR A 60 -16.16 8.13 -15.42
CA TYR A 60 -16.50 8.92 -16.60
C TYR A 60 -15.99 8.30 -17.91
N GLY A 61 -15.31 7.16 -17.85
CA GLY A 61 -14.71 6.50 -19.01
C GLY A 61 -13.33 7.04 -19.41
N GLU A 62 -12.73 7.91 -18.61
CA GLU A 62 -11.39 8.44 -18.86
C GLU A 62 -10.33 7.43 -18.40
N ARG A 63 -9.28 7.24 -19.21
CA ARG A 63 -8.14 6.38 -18.86
C ARG A 63 -6.95 7.19 -18.38
N LYS A 64 -6.36 6.79 -17.26
CA LYS A 64 -5.17 7.42 -16.69
C LYS A 64 -4.26 6.39 -16.04
N LEU A 65 -2.96 6.66 -16.06
CA LEU A 65 -2.01 5.97 -15.18
C LEU A 65 -2.06 6.63 -13.80
N TRP A 66 -1.75 5.87 -12.75
CA TRP A 66 -1.61 6.40 -11.40
C TRP A 66 -0.18 6.14 -10.93
N MET A 67 0.61 7.21 -10.80
CA MET A 67 2.05 7.12 -10.52
C MET A 67 2.83 6.25 -11.52
N GLY A 68 2.36 6.08 -12.77
CA GLY A 68 2.98 5.18 -13.75
C GLY A 68 2.57 3.71 -13.64
N ALA A 69 1.58 3.39 -12.79
CA ALA A 69 0.92 2.10 -12.74
C ALA A 69 -0.41 2.08 -13.50
N GLY A 70 -0.78 0.91 -14.00
CA GLY A 70 -2.01 0.68 -14.74
C GLY A 70 -3.07 -0.09 -13.96
N CYS A 71 -4.01 -0.71 -14.69
CA CYS A 71 -5.12 -1.46 -14.11
C CYS A 71 -4.67 -2.81 -13.51
N PRO A 72 -4.93 -3.07 -12.21
CA PRO A 72 -4.64 -4.36 -11.58
C PRO A 72 -5.30 -5.58 -12.20
N ASN A 73 -6.42 -5.41 -12.92
CA ASN A 73 -7.11 -6.50 -13.62
C ASN A 73 -6.67 -6.67 -15.06
N ASN A 74 -5.75 -5.83 -15.56
CA ASN A 74 -5.24 -5.99 -16.90
C ASN A 74 -4.35 -7.25 -17.00
N PRO A 75 -4.69 -8.25 -17.83
CA PRO A 75 -3.96 -9.50 -17.90
C PRO A 75 -2.50 -9.33 -18.35
N ILE A 76 -2.22 -8.34 -19.20
CA ILE A 76 -0.87 -8.05 -19.70
C ILE A 76 0.01 -7.51 -18.55
N LEU A 77 -0.52 -6.61 -17.72
CA LEU A 77 0.24 -6.10 -16.57
C LEU A 77 0.45 -7.16 -15.49
N ARG A 78 -0.55 -8.02 -15.25
CA ARG A 78 -0.41 -9.16 -14.33
C ARG A 78 0.68 -10.11 -14.81
N GLU A 79 0.70 -10.44 -16.10
CA GLU A 79 1.74 -11.31 -16.67
C GLU A 79 3.11 -10.63 -16.67
N HIS A 80 3.17 -9.32 -16.93
CA HIS A 80 4.40 -8.54 -16.80
C HIS A 80 4.97 -8.60 -15.38
N CYS A 81 4.11 -8.50 -14.35
CA CYS A 81 4.51 -8.65 -12.95
C CYS A 81 5.17 -10.01 -12.69
N LEU A 82 4.54 -11.11 -13.11
CA LEU A 82 5.06 -12.47 -12.92
C LEU A 82 6.42 -12.65 -13.59
N ASN A 83 6.58 -12.15 -14.83
CA ASN A 83 7.85 -12.19 -15.53
C ASN A 83 8.96 -11.41 -14.83
N ARG A 84 8.64 -10.26 -14.21
CA ARG A 84 9.62 -9.51 -13.39
C ARG A 84 10.03 -10.28 -12.14
N ILE A 85 9.09 -10.95 -11.47
CA ILE A 85 9.37 -11.82 -10.32
C ILE A 85 10.29 -12.96 -10.73
N LYS A 86 9.97 -13.66 -11.81
CA LYS A 86 10.81 -14.72 -12.36
C LYS A 86 12.23 -14.22 -12.66
N LYS A 87 12.37 -13.06 -13.31
CA LYS A 87 13.67 -12.44 -13.57
C LYS A 87 14.44 -12.14 -12.28
N ALA A 88 13.80 -11.54 -11.28
CA ALA A 88 14.45 -11.27 -9.99
C ALA A 88 14.98 -12.56 -9.34
N LEU A 89 14.16 -13.61 -9.28
CA LEU A 89 14.53 -14.87 -8.63
C LEU A 89 15.64 -15.61 -9.37
N LEU A 90 15.59 -15.66 -10.71
CA LEU A 90 16.55 -16.42 -11.52
C LEU A 90 17.86 -15.66 -11.77
N SER A 91 17.82 -14.33 -11.87
CA SER A 91 18.99 -13.54 -12.30
C SER A 91 19.71 -12.81 -11.19
N LEU A 92 19.07 -12.54 -10.04
CA LEU A 92 19.68 -11.75 -8.97
C LEU A 92 20.09 -12.58 -7.76
N GLY A 93 19.59 -13.82 -7.61
CA GLY A 93 19.87 -14.66 -6.45
C GLY A 93 19.36 -14.05 -5.14
N VAL A 94 18.20 -13.38 -5.16
CA VAL A 94 17.54 -12.81 -3.97
C VAL A 94 16.86 -13.90 -3.13
N ASP A 95 16.65 -13.63 -1.84
CA ASP A 95 15.96 -14.52 -0.90
C ASP A 95 14.43 -14.48 -1.05
N GLY A 96 13.92 -13.51 -1.81
CA GLY A 96 12.51 -13.34 -2.03
C GLY A 96 12.18 -12.06 -2.75
N VAL A 97 10.87 -11.77 -2.83
CA VAL A 97 10.35 -10.55 -3.43
C VAL A 97 9.39 -9.85 -2.48
N VAL A 98 9.36 -8.52 -2.56
CA VAL A 98 8.32 -7.69 -1.95
C VAL A 98 7.52 -7.03 -3.05
N LEU A 99 6.21 -7.25 -3.05
CA LEU A 99 5.29 -6.57 -3.94
C LEU A 99 5.05 -5.15 -3.44
N ASP A 100 5.48 -4.16 -4.23
CA ASP A 100 5.12 -2.76 -4.04
C ASP A 100 4.08 -2.35 -5.10
N GLY A 101 3.22 -1.39 -4.75
CA GLY A 101 2.15 -0.94 -5.65
C GLY A 101 1.13 -2.03 -5.99
N ILE A 102 1.05 -3.12 -5.21
CA ILE A 102 0.06 -4.20 -5.36
C ILE A 102 -1.32 -3.75 -4.85
N ARG A 103 -1.89 -2.79 -5.57
CA ARG A 103 -3.11 -2.09 -5.19
C ARG A 103 -3.76 -1.39 -6.38
N PHE A 104 -4.97 -0.93 -6.19
CA PHE A 104 -5.62 0.06 -7.04
C PHE A 104 -5.29 1.51 -6.56
N PRO A 105 -5.60 2.56 -7.34
CA PRO A 105 -5.33 3.95 -6.96
C PRO A 105 -5.95 4.33 -5.60
N SER A 106 -5.28 5.18 -4.84
CA SER A 106 -5.77 5.74 -3.57
C SER A 106 -6.40 7.12 -3.77
N PRO A 107 -7.12 7.66 -2.77
CA PRO A 107 -7.57 9.06 -2.79
C PRO A 107 -6.46 10.07 -3.11
N GLY A 108 -5.23 9.81 -2.64
CA GLY A 108 -4.04 10.60 -2.92
C GLY A 108 -3.66 10.69 -4.40
N SER A 109 -4.22 9.83 -5.25
CA SER A 109 -4.07 9.89 -6.72
C SER A 109 -5.06 10.86 -7.40
N GLY A 110 -5.88 11.57 -6.61
CA GLY A 110 -6.98 12.41 -7.08
C GLY A 110 -8.27 11.61 -7.24
N LEU A 111 -9.42 12.26 -7.01
CA LEU A 111 -10.71 11.58 -6.92
C LEU A 111 -11.11 10.89 -8.22
N SER A 112 -10.88 11.54 -9.35
CA SER A 112 -11.11 10.97 -10.68
C SER A 112 -10.31 9.66 -10.90
N THR A 113 -9.08 9.58 -10.38
CA THR A 113 -8.24 8.38 -10.48
C THR A 113 -8.59 7.34 -9.41
N PHE A 114 -9.08 7.77 -8.25
CA PHE A 114 -9.54 6.89 -7.19
C PHE A 114 -10.82 6.13 -7.56
N LEU A 115 -11.79 6.82 -8.19
CA LEU A 115 -13.07 6.26 -8.63
C LEU A 115 -12.93 5.54 -9.97
N THR A 116 -12.18 4.44 -9.95
CA THR A 116 -11.84 3.65 -11.13
C THR A 116 -12.28 2.20 -11.01
N CYS A 117 -11.78 1.37 -11.94
CA CYS A 117 -12.09 -0.04 -12.13
C CYS A 117 -13.32 -0.30 -13.01
N PHE A 118 -13.55 0.54 -14.03
CA PHE A 118 -14.70 0.38 -14.93
C PHE A 118 -14.33 -0.03 -16.36
N CYS A 119 -13.04 -0.29 -16.63
CA CYS A 119 -12.58 -0.74 -17.94
C CYS A 119 -13.05 -2.16 -18.25
N LYS A 120 -12.94 -2.59 -19.52
CA LYS A 120 -13.34 -3.92 -19.98
C LYS A 120 -12.84 -5.08 -19.11
N HIS A 121 -11.58 -5.02 -18.65
CA HIS A 121 -10.99 -6.08 -17.83
C HIS A 121 -11.60 -6.14 -16.42
N CYS A 122 -12.03 -5.00 -15.88
CA CYS A 122 -12.75 -4.98 -14.62
C CYS A 122 -14.21 -5.43 -14.80
N GLN A 123 -14.84 -5.13 -15.93
CA GLN A 123 -16.18 -5.66 -16.26
C GLN A 123 -16.14 -7.19 -16.35
N GLU A 124 -15.21 -7.75 -17.13
CA GLU A 124 -14.97 -9.19 -17.25
C GLU A 124 -14.76 -9.83 -15.86
N LYS A 125 -13.90 -9.24 -15.03
CA LYS A 125 -13.66 -9.73 -13.65
C LYS A 125 -14.91 -9.61 -12.76
N ALA A 126 -15.73 -8.60 -12.96
CA ALA A 126 -16.93 -8.41 -12.15
C ALA A 126 -18.03 -9.41 -12.50
N GLU A 127 -18.15 -9.77 -13.79
CA GLU A 127 -19.04 -10.85 -14.25
C GLU A 127 -18.66 -12.19 -13.60
N GLU A 128 -17.36 -12.53 -13.52
CA GLU A 128 -16.88 -13.72 -12.80
C GLU A 128 -17.29 -13.75 -11.32
N LEU A 129 -17.50 -12.57 -10.71
CA LEU A 129 -17.80 -12.39 -9.29
C LEU A 129 -19.27 -12.10 -9.00
N ASN A 130 -20.13 -12.09 -10.03
CA ASN A 130 -21.52 -11.62 -9.92
C ASN A 130 -21.63 -10.23 -9.27
N CYS A 131 -20.66 -9.34 -9.56
CA CYS A 131 -20.61 -7.98 -9.04
C CYS A 131 -21.22 -6.99 -10.03
N ASN A 132 -22.16 -6.16 -9.59
CA ASN A 132 -22.85 -5.21 -10.46
C ASN A 132 -22.09 -3.88 -10.57
N LEU A 133 -21.02 -3.85 -11.39
CA LEU A 133 -20.23 -2.63 -11.58
C LEU A 133 -21.03 -1.46 -12.17
N ALA A 134 -22.11 -1.71 -12.91
CA ALA A 134 -22.96 -0.65 -13.45
C ALA A 134 -23.72 0.08 -12.34
N GLU A 135 -24.31 -0.66 -11.40
CA GLU A 135 -24.96 -0.09 -10.21
C GLU A 135 -23.96 0.63 -9.32
N ILE A 136 -22.80 0.02 -9.06
CA ILE A 136 -21.71 0.65 -8.31
C ILE A 136 -21.28 1.97 -8.96
N LYS A 137 -21.06 1.98 -10.27
CA LYS A 137 -20.69 3.19 -11.03
C LYS A 137 -21.74 4.28 -10.83
N HIS A 138 -23.02 3.93 -10.98
CA HIS A 138 -24.13 4.85 -10.80
C HIS A 138 -24.20 5.42 -9.38
N PHE A 139 -24.00 4.57 -8.37
CA PHE A 139 -23.94 4.98 -6.97
C PHE A 139 -22.79 5.96 -6.72
N LEU A 140 -21.56 5.63 -7.17
CA LEU A 140 -20.37 6.46 -6.96
C LEU A 140 -20.49 7.82 -7.67
N MET A 141 -21.10 7.88 -8.86
CA MET A 141 -21.37 9.16 -9.55
C MET A 141 -22.31 10.07 -8.77
N LYS A 142 -23.19 9.51 -7.93
CA LYS A 142 -24.16 10.26 -7.10
C LYS A 142 -23.67 10.49 -5.67
N LEU A 143 -22.55 9.89 -5.28
CA LEU A 143 -22.01 9.98 -3.93
C LEU A 143 -21.57 11.41 -3.63
N LYS A 144 -22.20 12.03 -2.62
CA LYS A 144 -21.87 13.40 -2.17
C LYS A 144 -21.13 13.44 -0.84
N ASP A 145 -21.29 12.39 -0.03
CA ASP A 145 -20.70 12.29 1.31
C ASP A 145 -19.48 11.38 1.28
N SER A 146 -18.29 11.98 1.35
CA SER A 146 -17.02 11.25 1.37
C SER A 146 -16.67 10.64 2.71
N THR A 147 -17.36 10.99 3.80
CA THR A 147 -17.17 10.31 5.09
C THR A 147 -17.55 8.84 4.99
N LEU A 148 -18.37 8.48 3.99
CA LEU A 148 -18.70 7.09 3.68
C LEU A 148 -17.49 6.26 3.26
N PHE A 149 -16.45 6.83 2.64
CA PHE A 149 -15.22 6.06 2.34
C PHE A 149 -14.49 5.64 3.61
N ILE A 150 -14.38 6.55 4.58
CA ILE A 150 -13.73 6.27 5.87
C ILE A 150 -14.57 5.24 6.63
N LYS A 151 -15.87 5.50 6.79
CA LYS A 151 -16.79 4.56 7.46
C LYS A 151 -16.79 3.20 6.80
N ALA A 152 -16.84 3.14 5.46
CA ALA A 152 -16.79 1.88 4.72
C ALA A 152 -15.45 1.16 4.95
N SER A 153 -14.33 1.86 5.06
CA SER A 153 -13.03 1.23 5.35
C SER A 153 -12.93 0.69 6.77
N LEU A 154 -13.63 1.32 7.72
CA LEU A 154 -13.67 0.89 9.12
C LEU A 154 -14.65 -0.26 9.35
N THR A 155 -15.78 -0.24 8.63
CA THR A 155 -16.86 -1.24 8.73
C THR A 155 -16.79 -2.30 7.64
N TYR A 156 -15.73 -2.31 6.83
CA TYR A 156 -15.51 -3.35 5.84
C TYR A 156 -15.24 -4.69 6.54
N PRO A 157 -15.85 -5.82 6.11
CA PRO A 157 -16.79 -6.00 5.00
C PRO A 157 -18.26 -6.12 5.47
N GLU A 158 -18.67 -5.51 6.59
CA GLU A 158 -19.94 -5.83 7.26
C GLU A 158 -21.19 -5.22 6.58
N SER A 159 -21.05 -4.19 5.75
CA SER A 159 -22.19 -3.51 5.10
C SER A 159 -22.58 -4.13 3.76
N LEU A 160 -23.87 -4.12 3.40
CA LEU A 160 -24.38 -4.57 2.10
C LEU A 160 -24.85 -3.38 1.26
N ASN A 161 -23.92 -2.50 0.87
CA ASN A 161 -24.21 -1.37 0.01
C ASN A 161 -23.26 -1.35 -1.20
N PRO A 162 -23.55 -0.59 -2.27
CA PRO A 162 -22.72 -0.58 -3.47
C PRO A 162 -21.26 -0.16 -3.20
N LEU A 163 -21.01 0.68 -2.19
CA LEU A 163 -19.64 1.06 -1.82
C LEU A 163 -18.86 -0.13 -1.23
N SER A 164 -19.46 -0.90 -0.33
CA SER A 164 -18.79 -2.08 0.23
C SER A 164 -18.62 -3.19 -0.80
N GLU A 165 -19.57 -3.35 -1.74
CA GLU A 165 -19.42 -4.25 -2.87
C GLU A 165 -18.23 -3.86 -3.77
N TRP A 166 -18.07 -2.56 -4.06
CA TRP A 166 -16.92 -2.05 -4.80
C TRP A 166 -15.59 -2.31 -4.08
N LEU A 167 -15.53 -2.08 -2.77
CA LEU A 167 -14.32 -2.39 -1.98
C LEU A 167 -14.02 -3.88 -1.98
N ARG A 168 -15.04 -4.76 -1.84
CA ARG A 168 -14.86 -6.22 -1.91
C ARG A 168 -14.35 -6.65 -3.28
N PHE A 169 -14.88 -6.11 -4.37
CA PHE A 169 -14.41 -6.37 -5.73
C PHE A 169 -12.92 -6.03 -5.88
N ARG A 170 -12.49 -4.86 -5.39
CA ARG A 170 -11.08 -4.44 -5.42
C ARG A 170 -10.21 -5.34 -4.56
N CYS A 171 -10.64 -5.65 -3.33
CA CYS A 171 -9.93 -6.56 -2.43
C CYS A 171 -9.74 -7.94 -3.06
N TYR A 172 -10.81 -8.54 -3.59
CA TYR A 172 -10.74 -9.83 -4.27
C TYR A 172 -9.75 -9.81 -5.44
N SER A 173 -9.82 -8.77 -6.28
CA SER A 173 -8.95 -8.63 -7.45
C SER A 173 -7.45 -8.63 -7.07
N ILE A 174 -7.08 -7.94 -5.99
CA ILE A 174 -5.70 -7.92 -5.49
C ILE A 174 -5.33 -9.23 -4.81
N THR A 175 -6.20 -9.80 -3.96
CA THR A 175 -5.97 -11.09 -3.31
C THR A 175 -5.72 -12.19 -4.34
N GLU A 176 -6.52 -12.23 -5.42
CA GLU A 176 -6.35 -13.20 -6.50
C GLU A 176 -5.00 -13.03 -7.21
N MET A 177 -4.58 -11.79 -7.49
CA MET A 177 -3.25 -11.53 -8.05
C MET A 177 -2.13 -11.99 -7.11
N VAL A 178 -2.24 -11.73 -5.80
CA VAL A 178 -1.23 -12.15 -4.80
C VAL A 178 -1.18 -13.68 -4.69
N LYS A 179 -2.33 -14.36 -4.74
CA LYS A 179 -2.39 -15.82 -4.83
C LYS A 179 -1.67 -16.32 -6.09
N LYS A 180 -1.93 -15.72 -7.25
CA LYS A 180 -1.26 -16.08 -8.51
C LYS A 180 0.26 -15.89 -8.41
N VAL A 181 0.71 -14.79 -7.79
CA VAL A 181 2.12 -14.55 -7.51
C VAL A 181 2.72 -15.63 -6.60
N LYS A 182 2.04 -16.00 -5.51
CA LYS A 182 2.55 -17.02 -4.58
C LYS A 182 2.74 -18.38 -5.27
N LEU A 183 1.80 -18.78 -6.12
CA LEU A 183 1.91 -20.01 -6.90
C LEU A 183 3.08 -19.92 -7.88
N HIS A 184 3.15 -18.86 -8.68
CA HIS A 184 4.23 -18.65 -9.64
C HIS A 184 5.62 -18.59 -8.99
N LEU A 185 5.73 -17.92 -7.85
CA LEU A 185 6.97 -17.84 -7.09
C LEU A 185 7.42 -19.22 -6.61
N LYS A 186 6.50 -20.05 -6.10
CA LYS A 186 6.82 -21.43 -5.68
C LYS A 186 7.28 -22.30 -6.86
N ASP A 187 6.71 -22.12 -8.04
CA ASP A 187 7.11 -22.84 -9.24
C ASP A 187 8.53 -22.46 -9.71
N VAL A 188 8.94 -21.20 -9.48
CA VAL A 188 10.26 -20.69 -9.87
C VAL A 188 11.33 -21.00 -8.80
N ASN A 189 11.01 -20.77 -7.53
CA ASN A 189 11.88 -21.03 -6.38
C ASN A 189 11.03 -21.26 -5.12
N SER A 190 10.90 -22.52 -4.68
CA SER A 190 10.07 -22.91 -3.52
C SER A 190 10.53 -22.30 -2.19
N GLU A 191 11.80 -21.94 -2.08
CA GLU A 191 12.39 -21.39 -0.85
C GLU A 191 12.26 -19.86 -0.77
N ALA A 192 11.99 -19.21 -1.90
CA ALA A 192 11.82 -17.77 -1.96
C ALA A 192 10.65 -17.32 -1.09
N LYS A 193 10.82 -16.18 -0.41
CA LYS A 193 9.78 -15.57 0.40
C LYS A 193 9.03 -14.48 -0.37
N LEU A 194 7.74 -14.35 -0.09
CA LEU A 194 6.85 -13.36 -0.68
C LEU A 194 6.38 -12.38 0.40
N GLY A 195 6.73 -11.11 0.24
CA GLY A 195 6.21 -10.01 1.03
C GLY A 195 5.36 -9.04 0.21
N ALA A 196 4.67 -8.13 0.90
CA ALA A 196 4.00 -7.01 0.26
C ALA A 196 4.08 -5.73 1.12
N ALA A 197 4.40 -4.62 0.47
CA ALA A 197 4.24 -3.28 1.02
C ALA A 197 2.79 -2.83 0.81
N VAL A 198 2.06 -2.61 1.90
CA VAL A 198 0.62 -2.35 1.88
C VAL A 198 0.28 -1.04 2.58
N PHE A 199 -0.86 -0.44 2.23
CA PHE A 199 -1.41 0.72 2.95
C PHE A 199 -1.71 0.36 4.39
N THR A 200 -1.68 1.35 5.28
CA THR A 200 -2.08 1.19 6.68
C THR A 200 -3.46 0.51 6.80
N PRO A 201 -3.72 -0.32 7.82
CA PRO A 201 -4.96 -1.10 7.93
C PRO A 201 -6.25 -0.32 7.70
N THR A 202 -6.34 0.93 8.18
CA THR A 202 -7.54 1.75 8.01
C THR A 202 -7.76 2.23 6.57
N LEU A 203 -6.72 2.38 5.77
CA LEU A 203 -6.83 2.82 4.37
C LEU A 203 -6.73 1.67 3.37
N ALA A 204 -6.27 0.49 3.81
CA ALA A 204 -6.03 -0.66 2.96
C ALA A 204 -7.26 -1.09 2.13
N PRO A 205 -8.49 -1.16 2.68
CA PRO A 205 -9.66 -1.52 1.88
C PRO A 205 -9.92 -0.56 0.71
N LEU A 206 -9.65 0.75 0.88
CA LEU A 206 -9.84 1.74 -0.18
C LEU A 206 -9.00 1.44 -1.42
N VAL A 207 -7.85 0.79 -1.25
CA VAL A 207 -6.93 0.46 -2.35
C VAL A 207 -7.01 -1.00 -2.77
N GLY A 208 -8.00 -1.75 -2.25
CA GLY A 208 -8.20 -3.16 -2.54
C GLY A 208 -7.26 -4.07 -1.77
N GLN A 209 -6.79 -3.68 -0.58
CA GLN A 209 -5.90 -4.52 0.22
C GLN A 209 -6.64 -5.03 1.46
N ASP A 210 -6.90 -6.33 1.48
CA ASP A 210 -7.52 -7.04 2.60
C ASP A 210 -6.47 -7.83 3.38
N TYR A 211 -6.15 -7.39 4.59
CA TYR A 211 -5.03 -7.95 5.36
C TYR A 211 -5.19 -9.44 5.67
N THR A 212 -6.40 -9.85 6.03
CA THR A 212 -6.69 -11.24 6.41
C THR A 212 -6.52 -12.18 5.21
N SER A 213 -7.05 -11.78 4.05
CA SER A 213 -6.97 -12.53 2.80
C SER A 213 -5.55 -12.54 2.25
N LEU A 214 -4.86 -11.39 2.30
CA LEU A 214 -3.45 -11.30 1.89
C LEU A 214 -2.55 -12.16 2.78
N ALA A 215 -2.81 -12.21 4.08
CA ALA A 215 -2.00 -12.97 5.03
C ALA A 215 -1.98 -14.48 4.75
N SER A 216 -2.98 -14.99 4.02
CA SER A 216 -3.05 -16.40 3.61
C SER A 216 -2.04 -16.78 2.52
N TYR A 217 -1.43 -15.80 1.83
CA TYR A 217 -0.56 -16.03 0.67
C TYR A 217 0.83 -15.43 0.82
N LEU A 218 1.02 -14.52 1.76
CA LEU A 218 2.30 -13.87 2.03
C LEU A 218 3.08 -14.64 3.10
N ASP A 219 4.41 -14.51 3.08
CA ASP A 219 5.30 -14.96 4.15
C ASP A 219 5.58 -13.83 5.16
N PHE A 220 5.41 -12.57 4.74
CA PHE A 220 5.43 -11.40 5.62
C PHE A 220 4.67 -10.22 5.00
N ILE A 221 4.28 -9.25 5.82
CA ILE A 221 3.54 -8.06 5.37
C ILE A 221 4.11 -6.79 6.00
N GLN A 222 4.20 -5.75 5.19
CA GLN A 222 4.88 -4.49 5.50
C GLN A 222 3.92 -3.31 5.35
N PRO A 223 3.07 -3.04 6.36
CA PRO A 223 2.18 -1.90 6.30
C PRO A 223 2.92 -0.57 6.41
N MET A 224 2.61 0.37 5.53
CA MET A 224 3.13 1.73 5.51
C MET A 224 2.37 2.59 6.53
N ILE A 225 2.89 2.67 7.77
CA ILE A 225 2.24 3.38 8.87
C ILE A 225 2.85 4.77 8.99
N TYR A 226 2.41 5.65 8.10
CA TYR A 226 3.00 6.98 7.93
C TYR A 226 2.06 8.05 8.49
N HIS A 227 2.31 8.47 9.74
CA HIS A 227 1.45 9.45 10.42
C HIS A 227 1.49 10.85 9.78
N LYS A 228 2.57 11.15 9.04
CA LYS A 228 2.85 12.43 8.41
C LYS A 228 3.63 12.21 7.11
N GLY A 229 3.28 12.98 6.10
CA GLY A 229 4.00 13.11 4.83
C GLY A 229 3.12 13.80 3.77
N ASP A 230 3.69 14.04 2.60
CA ASP A 230 3.07 14.74 1.46
C ASP A 230 2.82 13.82 0.26
N GLY A 231 3.01 12.51 0.45
CA GLY A 231 2.90 11.50 -0.59
C GLY A 231 1.80 10.47 -0.34
N ILE A 232 1.51 9.70 -1.38
CA ILE A 232 0.62 8.54 -1.35
C ILE A 232 1.02 7.58 -0.21
N ALA A 233 0.02 6.94 0.40
CA ALA A 233 0.11 6.11 1.61
C ALA A 233 0.37 6.87 2.93
N CYS A 234 0.73 8.15 2.91
CA CYS A 234 0.74 8.97 4.12
C CYS A 234 -0.70 9.20 4.60
N ILE A 235 -1.02 8.80 5.82
CA ILE A 235 -2.40 8.76 6.31
C ILE A 235 -3.01 10.16 6.28
N ASN A 236 -2.24 11.17 6.72
CA ASN A 236 -2.65 12.56 6.68
C ASN A 236 -2.92 13.08 5.26
N PHE A 237 -2.07 12.71 4.28
CA PHE A 237 -2.20 13.13 2.89
C PHE A 237 -3.44 12.52 2.23
N GLU A 238 -3.65 11.21 2.41
CA GLU A 238 -4.81 10.49 1.86
C GLU A 238 -6.12 11.05 2.41
N LEU A 239 -6.18 11.32 3.72
CA LEU A 239 -7.35 11.93 4.37
C LEU A 239 -7.56 13.38 3.92
N ALA A 240 -6.50 14.19 3.84
CA ALA A 240 -6.59 15.56 3.37
C ALA A 240 -7.15 15.63 1.94
N LYS A 241 -6.72 14.74 1.05
CA LYS A 241 -7.21 14.69 -0.34
C LYS A 241 -8.71 14.35 -0.41
N LEU A 242 -9.20 13.46 0.44
CA LEU A 242 -10.64 13.20 0.54
C LEU A 242 -11.43 14.43 1.02
N VAL A 243 -10.86 15.20 1.96
CA VAL A 243 -11.49 16.45 2.45
C VAL A 243 -11.52 17.50 1.33
N GLU A 244 -10.39 17.73 0.65
CA GLU A 244 -10.23 18.73 -0.42
C GLU A 244 -11.18 18.48 -1.60
N GLU A 245 -11.29 17.23 -2.06
CA GLU A 245 -12.05 16.88 -3.27
C GLU A 245 -13.58 16.90 -3.07
N TYR A 246 -14.06 16.70 -1.83
CA TYR A 246 -15.49 16.59 -1.55
C TYR A 246 -16.10 17.74 -0.75
N SER A 247 -15.28 18.52 -0.03
CA SER A 247 -15.80 19.64 0.76
C SER A 247 -16.04 20.84 -0.15
N LYS A 248 -17.31 21.16 -0.42
CA LYS A 248 -17.71 22.34 -1.20
C LYS A 248 -17.97 23.55 -0.31
N SER A 249 -17.97 23.35 1.00
CA SER A 249 -18.19 24.39 2.01
C SER A 249 -17.37 24.13 3.26
N LYS A 250 -17.14 25.20 4.05
CA LYS A 250 -16.48 25.09 5.36
C LYS A 250 -17.23 24.23 6.37
N LEU A 251 -18.54 24.08 6.21
CA LEU A 251 -19.35 23.21 7.07
C LEU A 251 -19.08 21.73 6.78
N GLU A 252 -18.95 21.35 5.50
CA GLU A 252 -18.62 19.98 5.10
C GLU A 252 -17.19 19.61 5.52
N GLU A 253 -16.23 20.53 5.31
CA GLU A 253 -14.84 20.37 5.77
C GLU A 253 -14.79 20.09 7.27
N LYS A 254 -15.50 20.90 8.08
CA LYS A 254 -15.58 20.71 9.52
C LYS A 254 -16.18 19.36 9.91
N ARG A 255 -17.26 18.92 9.23
CA ARG A 255 -17.89 17.62 9.49
C ARG A 255 -16.92 16.47 9.22
N PHE A 256 -16.17 16.54 8.13
CA PHE A 256 -15.18 15.52 7.80
C PHE A 256 -14.07 15.49 8.85
N LEU A 257 -13.49 16.64 9.18
CA LEU A 257 -12.41 16.74 10.18
C LEU A 257 -12.86 16.21 11.56
N MET A 258 -14.14 16.39 11.94
CA MET A 258 -14.69 15.78 13.16
C MET A 258 -14.71 14.25 13.10
N GLU A 259 -14.96 13.65 11.94
CA GLU A 259 -14.90 12.20 11.78
C GLU A 259 -13.45 11.70 11.87
N ILE A 260 -12.51 12.40 11.22
CA ILE A 260 -11.07 12.12 11.40
C ILE A 260 -10.69 12.22 12.88
N TYR A 261 -11.16 13.24 13.60
CA TYR A 261 -10.90 13.39 15.03
C TYR A 261 -11.37 12.18 15.84
N ARG A 262 -12.58 11.68 15.59
CA ARG A 262 -13.13 10.51 16.30
C ARG A 262 -12.27 9.27 16.13
N GLU A 263 -11.76 9.05 14.92
CA GLU A 263 -11.03 7.83 14.57
C GLU A 263 -9.54 7.90 14.90
N THR A 264 -8.96 9.10 14.87
CA THR A 264 -7.49 9.28 14.97
C THR A 264 -7.04 10.08 16.20
N GLY A 265 -7.96 10.76 16.87
CA GLY A 265 -7.66 11.74 17.92
C GLY A 265 -7.13 13.08 17.40
N PHE A 266 -7.09 13.31 16.08
CA PHE A 266 -6.63 14.57 15.47
C PHE A 266 -7.60 15.73 15.68
N ASN A 267 -7.22 16.75 16.44
CA ASN A 267 -8.03 17.96 16.62
C ASN A 267 -7.33 19.16 15.99
N GLY A 268 -7.77 19.57 14.79
CA GLY A 268 -7.15 20.68 14.07
C GLY A 268 -7.85 21.01 12.76
N SER A 269 -7.32 22.01 12.05
CA SER A 269 -7.77 22.39 10.71
C SER A 269 -7.20 21.47 9.62
N LEU A 270 -7.75 21.54 8.40
CA LEU A 270 -7.19 20.84 7.24
C LEU A 270 -5.71 21.20 7.02
N ASN A 271 -5.34 22.47 7.14
CA ASN A 271 -3.92 22.89 7.04
C ASN A 271 -3.06 22.23 8.11
N ASN A 272 -3.57 22.08 9.35
CA ASN A 272 -2.83 21.37 10.38
C ASN A 272 -2.67 19.89 10.05
N LEU A 273 -3.66 19.24 9.45
CA LEU A 273 -3.56 17.84 9.01
C LEU A 273 -2.47 17.69 7.95
N ILE A 274 -2.43 18.59 6.96
CA ILE A 274 -1.43 18.57 5.89
C ILE A 274 -0.01 18.82 6.43
N GLU A 275 0.18 19.89 7.22
CA GLU A 275 1.50 20.33 7.66
C GLU A 275 2.06 19.54 8.84
N LYS A 276 1.21 19.21 9.81
CA LYS A 276 1.61 18.60 11.09
C LYS A 276 1.37 17.10 11.13
N GLY A 277 0.56 16.57 10.21
CA GLY A 277 0.18 15.17 10.21
C GLY A 277 -0.79 14.81 11.33
N LEU A 278 -0.95 13.52 11.56
CA LEU A 278 -1.75 12.97 12.64
C LEU A 278 -0.92 12.84 13.93
N PRO A 279 -1.56 12.74 15.12
CA PRO A 279 -0.85 12.42 16.35
C PRO A 279 -0.06 11.12 16.22
N ILE A 280 1.17 11.08 16.75
CA ILE A 280 2.06 9.91 16.64
C ILE A 280 1.44 8.60 17.17
N LYS A 281 0.49 8.72 18.11
CA LYS A 281 -0.30 7.59 18.64
C LYS A 281 -1.04 6.81 17.53
N ILE A 282 -1.31 7.41 16.36
CA ILE A 282 -1.90 6.68 15.24
C ILE A 282 -1.01 5.50 14.80
N VAL A 283 0.31 5.59 15.01
CA VAL A 283 1.24 4.52 14.67
C VAL A 283 0.93 3.25 15.47
N SER A 284 0.71 3.38 16.78
CA SER A 284 0.35 2.23 17.62
C SER A 284 -1.05 1.70 17.31
N LEU A 285 -2.02 2.59 17.08
CA LEU A 285 -3.40 2.19 16.73
C LEU A 285 -3.43 1.35 15.44
N GLU A 286 -2.76 1.81 14.39
CA GLU A 286 -2.67 1.11 13.12
C GLU A 286 -1.83 -0.17 13.24
N ALA A 287 -0.73 -0.15 13.99
CA ALA A 287 0.09 -1.35 14.18
C ALA A 287 -0.67 -2.46 14.92
N VAL A 288 -1.41 -2.12 15.99
CA VAL A 288 -2.23 -3.07 16.75
C VAL A 288 -3.36 -3.63 15.88
N LYS A 289 -4.04 -2.76 15.11
CA LYS A 289 -5.07 -3.19 14.15
C LYS A 289 -4.51 -4.14 13.10
N GLY A 290 -3.35 -3.80 12.52
CA GLY A 290 -2.67 -4.62 11.53
C GLY A 290 -2.29 -5.99 12.08
N ARG A 291 -1.67 -6.03 13.26
CA ARG A 291 -1.33 -7.27 13.96
C ARG A 291 -2.56 -8.18 14.12
N LYS A 292 -3.66 -7.63 14.64
CA LYS A 292 -4.92 -8.40 14.80
C LYS A 292 -5.40 -8.99 13.47
N LEU A 293 -5.33 -8.23 12.37
CA LEU A 293 -5.85 -8.64 11.07
C LEU A 293 -5.00 -9.73 10.38
N VAL A 294 -3.68 -9.72 10.57
CA VAL A 294 -2.76 -10.68 9.93
C VAL A 294 -2.53 -11.93 10.76
N GLY A 295 -2.95 -11.93 12.04
CA GLY A 295 -2.76 -13.05 12.95
C GLY A 295 -1.28 -13.40 13.13
N GLY A 296 -0.94 -14.68 12.94
CA GLY A 296 0.41 -15.22 13.11
C GLY A 296 1.39 -14.96 11.96
N LEU A 297 1.01 -14.21 10.93
CA LEU A 297 1.93 -13.85 9.84
C LEU A 297 3.04 -12.91 10.35
N LYS A 298 4.27 -13.06 9.81
CA LYS A 298 5.37 -12.12 10.06
C LYS A 298 4.97 -10.69 9.67
N PHE A 299 4.97 -9.77 10.63
CA PHE A 299 4.48 -8.41 10.48
C PHE A 299 5.60 -7.41 10.77
N THR A 300 5.96 -6.68 9.73
CA THR A 300 7.13 -5.80 9.71
C THR A 300 6.73 -4.41 9.21
N PRO A 301 6.00 -3.61 10.01
CA PRO A 301 5.56 -2.28 9.59
C PRO A 301 6.70 -1.41 9.10
N ILE A 302 6.41 -0.58 8.12
CA ILE A 302 7.28 0.45 7.60
C ILE A 302 6.94 1.76 8.30
N ILE A 303 7.94 2.37 8.91
CA ILE A 303 7.84 3.73 9.45
C ILE A 303 8.62 4.70 8.55
N PHE A 304 7.98 5.83 8.24
CA PHE A 304 8.60 6.89 7.46
C PHE A 304 9.38 7.81 8.40
N ILE A 305 10.68 7.92 8.17
CA ILE A 305 11.60 8.66 9.05
C ILE A 305 12.22 9.89 8.36
N LEU A 306 11.72 10.25 7.18
CA LEU A 306 12.19 11.46 6.50
C LEU A 306 11.85 12.69 7.36
N ASN A 307 12.83 13.56 7.57
CA ASN A 307 12.74 14.78 8.40
C ASN A 307 12.46 14.52 9.90
N GLU A 308 12.67 13.29 10.38
CA GLU A 308 12.61 12.98 11.81
C GLU A 308 14.02 13.08 12.42
N ASP A 309 14.12 13.72 13.58
CA ASP A 309 15.34 13.65 14.39
C ASP A 309 15.41 12.32 15.16
N LYS A 310 16.53 12.09 15.86
CA LYS A 310 16.72 10.86 16.64
C LYS A 310 15.60 10.65 17.68
N VAL A 311 15.10 11.72 18.30
CA VAL A 311 14.04 11.64 19.31
C VAL A 311 12.70 11.26 18.66
N GLY A 312 12.39 11.83 17.50
CA GLY A 312 11.23 11.49 16.68
C GLY A 312 11.23 10.02 16.26
N ILE A 313 12.37 9.53 15.75
CA ILE A 313 12.53 8.12 15.36
C ILE A 313 12.33 7.18 16.54
N GLU A 314 12.92 7.47 17.72
CA GLU A 314 12.72 6.64 18.91
C GLU A 314 11.27 6.66 19.40
N LYS A 315 10.56 7.79 19.28
CA LYS A 315 9.13 7.85 19.59
C LYS A 315 8.28 7.04 18.61
N LEU A 316 8.56 7.12 17.31
CA LEU A 316 7.86 6.33 16.28
C LEU A 316 8.06 4.83 16.53
N LYS A 317 9.30 4.43 16.81
CA LYS A 317 9.66 3.06 17.19
C LYS A 317 8.92 2.62 18.45
N ALA A 318 8.90 3.44 19.50
CA ALA A 318 8.21 3.14 20.75
C ALA A 318 6.70 2.96 20.56
N GLU A 319 6.05 3.77 19.70
CA GLU A 319 4.65 3.58 19.35
C GLU A 319 4.43 2.29 18.55
N ALA A 320 5.25 2.02 17.54
CA ALA A 320 5.13 0.80 16.72
C ALA A 320 5.27 -0.48 17.57
N LEU A 321 6.22 -0.49 18.52
CA LEU A 321 6.49 -1.62 19.42
C LEU A 321 5.38 -1.89 20.45
N LYS A 322 4.34 -1.04 20.54
CA LYS A 322 3.15 -1.36 21.35
C LYS A 322 2.31 -2.48 20.71
N ALA A 323 2.52 -2.76 19.42
CA ALA A 323 2.02 -3.96 18.79
C ALA A 323 3.08 -5.08 18.85
N GLU A 324 2.63 -6.33 18.77
CA GLU A 324 3.54 -7.48 18.67
C GLU A 324 4.16 -7.53 17.27
N LEU A 325 5.33 -6.93 17.09
CA LEU A 325 6.02 -6.86 15.79
C LEU A 325 7.09 -7.96 15.66
N ASP A 326 7.26 -8.48 14.44
CA ASP A 326 8.37 -9.39 14.12
C ASP A 326 9.61 -8.66 13.60
N GLY A 327 9.47 -7.35 13.34
CA GLY A 327 10.52 -6.47 12.88
C GLY A 327 9.97 -5.10 12.51
N LEU A 328 10.86 -4.17 12.17
CA LEU A 328 10.50 -2.81 11.80
C LEU A 328 11.33 -2.40 10.58
N VAL A 329 10.68 -1.80 9.59
CA VAL A 329 11.33 -1.30 8.38
C VAL A 329 11.38 0.21 8.45
N TYR A 330 12.53 0.77 8.13
CA TYR A 330 12.74 2.21 8.08
C TYR A 330 12.73 2.68 6.63
N PHE A 331 11.91 3.67 6.31
CA PHE A 331 11.85 4.25 4.97
C PHE A 331 12.21 5.73 4.99
N MET A 332 13.01 6.15 4.02
CA MET A 332 13.30 7.53 3.69
C MET A 332 13.56 7.66 2.18
N TYR A 333 13.16 8.77 1.58
CA TYR A 333 13.53 9.05 0.19
C TYR A 333 15.01 9.43 0.12
N PHE A 334 15.73 8.84 -0.83
CA PHE A 334 17.16 9.09 -1.05
C PHE A 334 17.43 10.39 -1.85
N LYS A 335 16.67 11.47 -1.60
CA LYS A 335 17.00 12.80 -2.14
C LYS A 335 17.58 13.66 -1.02
N GLY A 336 18.90 13.89 -1.06
CA GLY A 336 19.55 14.92 -0.27
C GLY A 336 20.11 14.50 1.10
N LEU A 337 20.49 13.23 1.29
CA LEU A 337 21.50 12.90 2.30
C LEU A 337 22.86 13.36 1.76
N ASN A 338 23.15 14.65 1.90
CA ASN A 338 24.50 15.19 1.82
C ASN A 338 25.17 15.11 3.19
#